data_AF-A0A6J5JA61-F1
#
_entry.id   AF-A0A6J5JA61-F1
#
_cell.length_a   1.000
_cell.length_b   1.000
_cell.length_c   1.000
_cell.angle_alpha   90.00
_cell.angle_beta   90.00
_cell.angle_gamma   90.00
#
_symmetry.space_group_name_H-M   'P 1'
#
loop_
_entity.id
_entity.type
_entity.pdbx_description
1 polymer ?
#
loop_
_entity_poly.entity_id
_entity_poly.type
_entity_poly.pdbx_seq_one_letter_code
_entity_poly.pdbx_strand_id
1 'polypeptide(L)'
;MKKLAVRLACVATLAFTAISGHAQTEAAQVEMRAAAAAANDAVVKGPTDIDVKHEAVLKLKAGESFVPAAEAGRYLRSMGNSIDETKLVGLVLPDDPDADWISVVSFEPSGYIRDDDAKDWKPDELLKSLQAGTEEDNPGRKERGLPETEVVGWAKAPAYDAATHRLVWSAIIRDKGAAPNAENDGVNYRTLVLGRDGYLSLTMASTLADLPKYKASADDLLSNISFNDGKRYADFNKSTDHVAEYGLAALIVGVGAKKLGLLALIGAFAVKFFKIGAVALLAGGAALKRFFGRKPKAAAVPAVADASNVSDASGAERKE
;
A
#
# COMPACT_ATOMS: atom_id res chain seq x y z
N MET A 1 -38.19 -6.53 -16.85
CA MET A 1 -37.09 -6.70 -15.88
C MET A 1 -36.62 -5.32 -15.47
N LYS A 2 -37.02 -4.83 -14.29
CA LYS A 2 -36.57 -3.52 -13.80
C LYS A 2 -35.12 -3.68 -13.34
N LYS A 3 -34.17 -3.02 -14.01
CA LYS A 3 -32.78 -2.93 -13.52
C LYS A 3 -32.84 -2.23 -12.16
N LEU A 4 -32.57 -2.95 -11.08
CA LEU A 4 -32.39 -2.37 -9.76
C LEU A 4 -31.06 -1.62 -9.83
N ALA A 5 -31.11 -0.32 -10.13
CA ALA A 5 -29.94 0.52 -10.17
C ALA A 5 -29.36 0.58 -8.74
N VAL A 6 -28.15 0.07 -8.56
CA VAL A 6 -27.32 0.50 -7.41
C VAL A 6 -27.19 1.99 -7.56
N ARG A 7 -27.76 2.73 -6.62
CA ARG A 7 -27.48 4.15 -6.54
C ARG A 7 -26.23 4.24 -5.68
N LEU A 8 -25.11 4.63 -6.28
CA LEU A 8 -24.01 5.28 -5.56
C LEU A 8 -24.54 6.60 -5.00
N ALA A 9 -25.44 6.47 -4.04
CA ALA A 9 -26.02 7.50 -3.20
C ALA A 9 -25.46 7.37 -1.78
N CYS A 10 -24.42 6.53 -1.57
CA CYS A 10 -23.61 6.60 -0.37
C CYS A 10 -23.12 8.05 -0.26
N VAL A 11 -23.71 8.77 0.67
CA VAL A 11 -23.21 10.02 1.21
C VAL A 11 -22.19 9.62 2.28
N ALA A 12 -21.34 8.62 1.97
CA ALA A 12 -20.24 8.19 2.79
C ALA A 12 -19.32 9.39 2.80
N THR A 13 -19.53 10.21 3.81
CA THR A 13 -18.96 11.52 3.95
C THR A 13 -17.50 11.23 4.24
N LEU A 14 -16.69 11.13 3.18
CA LEU A 14 -15.24 11.04 3.22
C LEU A 14 -14.73 12.35 3.85
N ALA A 15 -14.95 12.53 5.16
CA ALA A 15 -14.68 13.74 5.94
C ALA A 15 -14.88 15.04 5.14
N PHE A 16 -16.03 15.17 4.47
CA PHE A 16 -16.52 16.41 3.88
C PHE A 16 -17.92 16.66 4.40
N THR A 17 -18.04 16.99 5.68
CA THR A 17 -19.28 17.58 6.17
C THR A 17 -19.41 18.99 5.60
N ALA A 18 -20.00 19.03 4.40
CA ALA A 18 -20.52 20.25 3.83
C ALA A 18 -21.64 20.77 4.72
N ILE A 19 -21.38 21.83 5.51
CA ILE A 19 -22.44 22.79 5.84
C ILE A 19 -21.86 24.22 5.75
N SER A 20 -22.40 24.97 4.78
CA SER A 20 -22.28 26.41 4.54
C SER A 20 -21.17 26.90 3.59
N GLY A 21 -21.51 26.98 2.30
CA GLY A 21 -21.28 28.24 1.58
C GLY A 21 -20.01 28.41 0.72
N HIS A 22 -19.31 27.36 0.32
CA HIS A 22 -18.33 27.47 -0.78
C HIS A 22 -18.77 26.53 -1.92
N ALA A 23 -19.36 27.14 -2.95
CA ALA A 23 -19.93 26.46 -4.10
C ALA A 23 -18.90 25.53 -4.75
N GLN A 24 -19.14 24.22 -4.73
CA GLN A 24 -18.75 23.43 -5.89
C GLN A 24 -19.40 24.09 -7.10
N THR A 25 -18.59 24.47 -8.08
CA THR A 25 -19.09 25.06 -9.32
C THR A 25 -20.15 24.14 -9.91
N GLU A 26 -21.10 24.70 -10.66
CA GLU A 26 -22.09 23.87 -11.38
C GLU A 26 -21.39 22.78 -12.22
N ALA A 27 -20.25 23.11 -12.82
CA ALA A 27 -19.40 22.17 -13.52
C ALA A 27 -18.88 21.02 -12.62
N ALA A 28 -18.43 21.30 -11.39
CA ALA A 28 -18.00 20.28 -10.44
C ALA A 28 -19.16 19.35 -10.02
N GLN A 29 -20.36 19.91 -9.82
CA GLN A 29 -21.54 19.10 -9.51
C GLN A 29 -21.97 18.23 -10.70
N VAL A 30 -21.90 18.77 -11.91
CA VAL A 30 -22.17 18.02 -13.15
C VAL A 30 -21.17 16.88 -13.32
N GLU A 31 -19.87 17.13 -13.12
CA GLU A 31 -18.85 16.10 -13.19
C GLU A 31 -19.04 15.03 -12.12
N MET A 32 -19.36 15.41 -10.88
CA MET A 32 -19.64 14.45 -9.81
C MET A 32 -20.83 13.54 -10.15
N ARG A 33 -21.92 14.08 -10.70
CA ARG A 33 -23.07 13.29 -11.16
C ARG A 33 -22.70 12.37 -12.32
N ALA A 34 -21.93 12.87 -13.29
CA ALA A 34 -21.49 12.08 -14.44
C ALA A 34 -20.53 10.95 -14.03
N ALA A 35 -19.60 11.22 -13.11
CA ALA A 35 -18.70 10.22 -12.55
C ALA A 35 -19.46 9.16 -11.75
N ALA A 36 -20.44 9.56 -10.94
CA ALA A 36 -21.30 8.62 -10.22
C ALA A 36 -22.14 7.75 -11.17
N ALA A 37 -22.69 8.32 -12.25
CA ALA A 37 -23.42 7.56 -13.26
C ALA A 37 -22.52 6.54 -13.97
N ALA A 38 -21.32 6.94 -14.38
CA ALA A 38 -20.34 6.04 -14.98
C ALA A 38 -19.92 4.91 -14.02
N ALA A 39 -19.68 5.24 -12.75
CA ALA A 39 -19.40 4.25 -11.72
C ALA A 39 -20.56 3.25 -11.54
N ASN A 40 -21.80 3.73 -11.50
CA ASN A 40 -23.00 2.88 -11.41
C ASN A 40 -23.15 1.95 -12.62
N ASP A 41 -22.87 2.44 -13.82
CA ASP A 41 -22.95 1.64 -15.06
C ASP A 41 -21.85 0.56 -15.13
N ALA A 42 -20.71 0.81 -14.49
CA ALA A 42 -19.57 -0.11 -14.43
C ALA A 42 -19.60 -1.09 -13.23
N VAL A 43 -20.62 -1.03 -12.37
CA VAL A 43 -20.71 -1.88 -11.17
C VAL A 43 -20.67 -3.36 -11.54
N VAL A 44 -19.78 -4.09 -10.87
CA VAL A 44 -19.76 -5.54 -10.84
C VAL A 44 -20.42 -6.01 -9.55
N LYS A 45 -21.43 -6.87 -9.68
CA LYS A 45 -22.17 -7.42 -8.54
C LYS A 45 -21.49 -8.66 -7.98
N GLY A 46 -21.46 -8.76 -6.66
CA GLY A 46 -21.13 -10.00 -5.99
C GLY A 46 -22.28 -11.03 -6.09
N PRO A 47 -22.00 -12.34 -5.93
CA PRO A 47 -20.69 -12.90 -5.64
C PRO A 47 -19.78 -12.96 -6.88
N THR A 48 -18.54 -12.49 -6.75
CA THR A 48 -17.52 -12.57 -7.81
C THR A 48 -16.12 -12.50 -7.23
N ASP A 49 -15.14 -13.06 -7.94
CA ASP A 49 -13.73 -12.91 -7.60
C ASP A 49 -13.18 -11.67 -8.32
N ILE A 50 -12.50 -10.80 -7.57
CA ILE A 50 -11.84 -9.60 -8.07
C ILE A 50 -10.33 -9.80 -8.00
N ASP A 51 -9.66 -9.74 -9.16
CA ASP A 51 -8.20 -9.73 -9.21
C ASP A 51 -7.66 -8.43 -8.60
N VAL A 52 -6.76 -8.57 -7.63
CA VAL A 52 -6.08 -7.46 -6.98
C VAL A 52 -4.67 -7.39 -7.55
N LYS A 53 -4.53 -6.79 -8.73
CA LYS A 53 -3.24 -6.49 -9.38
C LYS A 53 -2.35 -7.73 -9.53
N HIS A 54 -2.95 -8.91 -9.75
CA HIS A 54 -2.26 -10.21 -9.80
C HIS A 54 -1.57 -10.68 -8.51
N GLU A 55 -1.80 -9.99 -7.39
CA GLU A 55 -1.19 -10.30 -6.09
C GLU A 55 -2.13 -11.12 -5.22
N ALA A 56 -3.42 -10.81 -5.27
CA ALA A 56 -4.44 -11.45 -4.47
C ALA A 56 -5.76 -11.54 -5.23
N VAL A 57 -6.69 -12.31 -4.66
CA VAL A 57 -8.10 -12.32 -5.04
C VAL A 57 -8.91 -11.81 -3.86
N LEU A 58 -9.75 -10.80 -4.10
CA LEU A 58 -10.82 -10.39 -3.19
C LEU A 58 -12.10 -11.13 -3.60
N LYS A 59 -12.65 -11.93 -2.70
CA LYS A 59 -13.95 -12.57 -2.89
C LYS A 59 -15.06 -11.61 -2.51
N LEU A 60 -15.64 -10.93 -3.50
CA LEU A 60 -16.79 -10.06 -3.30
C LEU A 60 -18.01 -10.93 -2.99
N LYS A 61 -18.72 -10.64 -1.90
CA LYS A 61 -19.88 -11.42 -1.44
C LYS A 61 -21.19 -10.94 -2.07
N ALA A 62 -22.22 -11.78 -1.97
CA ALA A 62 -23.58 -11.36 -2.29
C ALA A 62 -23.99 -10.19 -1.37
N GLY A 63 -24.62 -9.15 -1.95
CA GLY A 63 -24.95 -7.92 -1.23
C GLY A 63 -23.84 -6.87 -1.25
N GLU A 64 -22.74 -7.12 -1.96
CA GLU A 64 -21.68 -6.15 -2.21
C GLU A 64 -21.55 -5.87 -3.72
N SER A 65 -21.13 -4.64 -4.01
CA SER A 65 -20.86 -4.14 -5.36
C SER A 65 -19.42 -3.63 -5.45
N PHE A 66 -18.80 -3.86 -6.60
CA PHE A 66 -17.46 -3.38 -6.90
C PHE A 66 -17.46 -2.41 -8.08
N VAL A 67 -16.80 -1.27 -7.93
CA VAL A 67 -16.53 -0.31 -9.01
C VAL A 67 -15.07 -0.44 -9.43
N PRO A 68 -14.77 -0.75 -10.70
CA PRO A 68 -13.40 -0.86 -11.19
C PRO A 68 -12.57 0.43 -11.05
N ALA A 69 -11.25 0.28 -11.03
CA ALA A 69 -10.30 1.38 -10.76
C ALA A 69 -10.52 2.66 -11.60
N ALA A 70 -10.86 2.55 -12.89
CA ALA A 70 -10.99 3.70 -13.76
C ALA A 70 -12.15 4.62 -13.32
N GLU A 71 -13.34 4.04 -13.14
CA GLU A 71 -14.54 4.75 -12.71
C GLU A 71 -14.45 5.14 -11.24
N ALA A 72 -13.89 4.27 -10.40
CA ALA A 72 -13.60 4.56 -9.00
C ALA A 72 -12.70 5.78 -8.84
N GLY A 73 -11.58 5.83 -9.59
CA GLY A 73 -10.63 6.94 -9.55
C GLY A 73 -11.27 8.25 -10.00
N ARG A 74 -12.06 8.22 -11.08
CA ARG A 74 -12.81 9.39 -11.56
C ARG A 74 -13.81 9.89 -10.50
N TYR A 75 -14.57 8.98 -9.90
CA TYR A 75 -15.53 9.31 -8.86
C TYR A 75 -14.84 9.93 -7.63
N LEU A 76 -13.78 9.31 -7.12
CA LEU A 76 -13.01 9.82 -5.99
C LEU A 76 -12.42 11.22 -6.27
N ARG A 77 -11.88 11.45 -7.48
CA ARG A 77 -11.38 12.78 -7.89
C ARG A 77 -12.47 13.82 -7.98
N SER A 78 -13.66 13.46 -8.47
CA SER A 78 -14.80 14.38 -8.52
C SER A 78 -15.22 14.85 -7.12
N MET A 79 -14.94 14.03 -6.08
CA MET A 79 -15.09 14.38 -4.67
C MET A 79 -13.87 15.10 -4.06
N GLY A 80 -12.88 15.46 -4.88
CA GLY A 80 -11.69 16.17 -4.43
C GLY A 80 -10.60 15.31 -3.80
N ASN A 81 -10.61 13.99 -3.99
CA ASN A 81 -9.51 13.13 -3.53
C ASN A 81 -8.34 13.15 -4.52
N SER A 82 -7.11 13.15 -3.98
CA SER A 82 -5.91 12.84 -4.74
C SER A 82 -5.69 11.33 -4.68
N ILE A 83 -5.66 10.67 -5.84
CA ILE A 83 -5.57 9.20 -5.94
C ILE A 83 -4.39 8.82 -6.83
N ASP A 84 -3.62 7.82 -6.38
CA ASP A 84 -2.64 7.15 -7.22
C ASP A 84 -3.32 6.01 -8.00
N GLU A 85 -3.62 6.25 -9.28
CA GLU A 85 -4.30 5.28 -10.13
C GLU A 85 -3.51 3.99 -10.35
N THR A 86 -2.18 4.04 -10.21
CA THR A 86 -1.33 2.85 -10.39
C THR A 86 -1.58 1.82 -9.28
N LYS A 87 -1.99 2.29 -8.11
CA LYS A 87 -2.22 1.50 -6.90
C LYS A 87 -3.68 1.17 -6.65
N LEU A 88 -4.60 2.01 -7.13
CA LEU A 88 -6.03 1.81 -6.99
C LEU A 88 -6.46 0.50 -7.66
N VAL A 89 -7.23 -0.33 -6.94
CA VAL A 89 -7.89 -1.53 -7.43
C VAL A 89 -9.35 -1.22 -7.77
N GLY A 90 -10.04 -0.53 -6.87
CA GLY A 90 -11.44 -0.12 -7.06
C GLY A 90 -12.13 0.29 -5.77
N LEU A 91 -13.46 0.34 -5.80
CA LEU A 91 -14.31 0.62 -4.64
C LEU A 91 -15.19 -0.59 -4.36
N VAL A 92 -15.36 -0.92 -3.08
CA VAL A 92 -16.41 -1.81 -2.62
C VAL A 92 -17.45 -1.00 -1.87
N LEU A 93 -18.72 -1.26 -2.14
CA LEU A 93 -19.85 -0.62 -1.49
C LEU A 93 -20.97 -1.67 -1.24
N PRO A 94 -21.82 -1.45 -0.23
CA PRO A 94 -22.96 -2.31 0.01
C PRO A 94 -24.04 -2.12 -1.06
N ASP A 95 -24.82 -3.17 -1.30
CA ASP A 95 -26.04 -3.10 -2.11
C ASP A 95 -27.22 -2.47 -1.35
N ASP A 96 -27.14 -2.50 -0.02
CA ASP A 96 -28.11 -1.91 0.89
C ASP A 96 -28.08 -0.38 0.77
N PRO A 97 -29.17 0.27 0.31
CA PRO A 97 -29.22 1.72 0.17
C PRO A 97 -29.19 2.46 1.52
N ASP A 98 -29.46 1.77 2.63
CA ASP A 98 -29.41 2.35 3.98
C ASP A 98 -28.00 2.22 4.61
N ALA A 99 -27.09 1.49 3.96
CA ALA A 99 -25.71 1.33 4.40
C ALA A 99 -24.82 2.40 3.77
N ASP A 100 -24.35 3.33 4.59
CA ASP A 100 -23.61 4.51 4.16
C ASP A 100 -22.11 4.37 4.40
N TRP A 101 -21.48 3.46 3.66
CA TRP A 101 -20.04 3.29 3.66
C TRP A 101 -19.51 2.97 2.27
N ILE A 102 -18.26 3.36 2.04
CA ILE A 102 -17.49 2.97 0.86
C ILE A 102 -16.09 2.56 1.29
N SER A 103 -15.58 1.50 0.67
CA SER A 103 -14.24 0.97 0.94
C SER A 103 -13.36 1.13 -0.29
N VAL A 104 -12.30 1.93 -0.17
CA VAL A 104 -11.28 2.06 -1.22
C VAL A 104 -10.31 0.89 -1.11
N VAL A 105 -10.20 0.10 -2.17
CA VAL A 105 -9.28 -1.04 -2.25
C VAL A 105 -8.06 -0.64 -3.07
N SER A 106 -6.87 -0.80 -2.50
CA SER A 106 -5.60 -0.46 -3.14
C SER A 106 -4.53 -1.51 -2.84
N PHE A 107 -3.59 -1.68 -3.78
CA PHE A 107 -2.38 -2.44 -3.57
C PHE A 107 -1.15 -1.55 -3.76
N GLU A 108 -0.24 -1.58 -2.79
CA GLU A 108 1.04 -0.87 -2.83
C GLU A 108 2.17 -1.88 -3.09
N PRO A 109 2.86 -1.83 -4.25
CA PRO A 109 3.97 -2.71 -4.58
C PRO A 109 5.29 -2.25 -3.92
N SER A 110 5.33 -2.20 -2.59
CA SER A 110 6.47 -1.69 -1.83
C SER A 110 7.61 -2.69 -1.63
N GLY A 111 7.42 -3.96 -2.01
CA GLY A 111 8.22 -5.08 -1.55
C GLY A 111 7.87 -5.51 -0.12
N TYR A 112 8.67 -6.41 0.43
CA TYR A 112 8.46 -7.03 1.73
C TYR A 112 8.63 -5.99 2.86
N ILE A 113 7.54 -5.69 3.56
CA ILE A 113 7.55 -4.77 4.69
C ILE A 113 7.85 -5.55 5.96
N ARG A 114 8.87 -5.12 6.69
CA ARG A 114 9.17 -5.67 8.02
C ARG A 114 8.13 -5.23 9.06
N ASP A 115 7.74 -6.16 9.91
CA ASP A 115 6.72 -5.98 10.94
C ASP A 115 7.26 -5.88 12.39
N ASP A 116 8.58 -5.99 12.56
CA ASP A 116 9.20 -6.09 13.88
C ASP A 116 9.14 -4.78 14.70
N ASP A 117 8.76 -3.66 14.09
CA ASP A 117 8.52 -2.38 14.77
C ASP A 117 7.15 -2.30 15.46
N ALA A 118 6.19 -3.16 15.10
CA ALA A 118 4.86 -3.18 15.73
C ALA A 118 4.90 -3.50 17.23
N LYS A 119 5.95 -4.18 17.71
CA LYS A 119 6.13 -4.48 19.15
C LYS A 119 6.61 -3.27 19.97
N ASP A 120 7.23 -2.30 19.31
CA ASP A 120 7.94 -1.18 19.94
C ASP A 120 7.21 0.16 19.72
N TRP A 121 6.22 0.21 18.82
CA TRP A 121 5.52 1.47 18.49
C TRP A 121 4.69 2.01 19.65
N LYS A 122 4.45 3.33 19.63
CA LYS A 122 3.58 3.98 20.61
C LYS A 122 2.44 4.68 19.89
N PRO A 123 1.18 4.23 20.05
CA PRO A 123 0.02 4.84 19.40
C PRO A 123 -0.07 6.36 19.57
N ASP A 124 0.34 6.90 20.72
CA ASP A 124 0.34 8.35 20.96
C ASP A 124 1.40 9.10 20.15
N GLU A 125 2.57 8.50 19.92
CA GLU A 125 3.62 9.09 19.06
C GLU A 125 3.22 9.04 17.58
N LEU A 126 2.55 7.94 17.17
CA LEU A 126 1.98 7.80 15.83
C LEU A 126 0.85 8.82 15.61
N LEU A 127 -0.01 9.04 16.60
CA LEU A 127 -1.08 10.04 16.53
C LEU A 127 -0.53 11.45 16.36
N LYS A 128 0.48 11.83 17.15
CA LYS A 128 1.17 13.12 17.01
C LYS A 128 1.76 13.31 15.62
N SER A 129 2.29 12.24 15.03
CA SER A 129 2.83 12.26 13.67
C SER A 129 1.74 12.46 12.62
N LEU A 130 0.59 11.78 12.76
CA LEU A 130 -0.59 11.99 11.90
C LEU A 130 -1.15 13.41 12.01
N GLN A 131 -1.24 13.95 13.22
CA GLN A 131 -1.66 15.34 13.46
C GLN A 131 -0.73 16.32 12.74
N ALA A 132 0.57 16.12 12.89
CA ALA A 132 1.59 16.95 12.25
C ALA A 132 1.55 16.87 10.72
N GLY A 133 1.33 15.68 10.14
CA GLY A 133 1.20 15.51 8.70
C GLY A 133 -0.07 16.14 8.15
N THR A 134 -1.19 15.99 8.86
CA THR A 134 -2.47 16.63 8.47
C THR A 134 -2.34 18.16 8.44
N GLU A 135 -1.64 18.75 9.41
CA GLU A 135 -1.37 20.19 9.41
C GLU A 135 -0.45 20.63 8.27
N GLU A 136 0.53 19.81 7.88
CA GLU A 136 1.42 20.06 6.75
C GLU A 136 0.69 20.00 5.40
N ASP A 137 -0.34 19.15 5.28
CA ASP A 137 -1.14 18.98 4.07
C ASP A 137 -2.26 20.04 3.91
N ASN A 138 -2.67 20.70 5.01
CA ASN A 138 -3.74 21.71 5.02
C ASN A 138 -3.54 22.89 4.04
N PRO A 139 -2.33 23.46 3.84
CA PRO A 139 -2.09 24.45 2.81
C PRO A 139 -2.51 23.99 1.41
N GLY A 140 -2.17 22.76 1.02
CA GLY A 140 -2.57 22.19 -0.27
C GLY A 140 -4.08 21.97 -0.39
N ARG A 141 -4.78 21.67 0.72
CA ARG A 141 -6.25 21.63 0.76
C ARG A 141 -6.84 23.02 0.52
N LYS A 142 -6.31 24.03 1.20
CA LYS A 142 -6.74 25.43 1.09
C LYS A 142 -6.53 26.00 -0.31
N GLU A 143 -5.40 25.73 -0.94
CA GLU A 143 -5.12 26.11 -2.34
C GLU A 143 -6.15 25.56 -3.33
N ARG A 144 -6.76 24.42 -3.00
CA ARG A 144 -7.81 23.76 -3.79
C ARG A 144 -9.23 24.17 -3.40
N GLY A 145 -9.39 25.12 -2.47
CA GLY A 145 -10.69 25.57 -1.97
C GLY A 145 -11.39 24.56 -1.06
N LEU A 146 -10.65 23.62 -0.47
CA LEU A 146 -11.17 22.62 0.47
C LEU A 146 -10.96 23.10 1.91
N PRO A 147 -11.89 22.80 2.86
CA PRO A 147 -11.69 23.09 4.27
C PRO A 147 -10.46 22.40 4.84
N GLU A 148 -9.76 23.11 5.72
CA GLU A 148 -8.68 22.53 6.54
C GLU A 148 -9.27 21.51 7.52
N THR A 149 -8.51 20.47 7.81
CA THR A 149 -8.90 19.38 8.71
C THR A 149 -7.88 19.17 9.81
N GLU A 150 -8.28 18.53 10.90
CA GLU A 150 -7.41 18.11 12.00
C GLU A 150 -7.69 16.66 12.38
N VAL A 151 -6.65 15.96 12.86
CA VAL A 151 -6.79 14.64 13.48
C VAL A 151 -6.89 14.83 15.00
N VAL A 152 -8.00 14.42 15.59
CA VAL A 152 -8.30 14.73 17.01
C VAL A 152 -8.06 13.55 17.95
N GLY A 153 -7.88 12.35 17.41
CA GLY A 153 -7.68 11.14 18.21
C GLY A 153 -7.82 9.86 17.41
N TRP A 154 -7.76 8.74 18.12
CA TRP A 154 -8.04 7.42 17.58
C TRP A 154 -9.51 7.03 17.83
N ALA A 155 -10.23 6.65 16.78
CA ALA A 155 -11.45 5.86 16.92
C ALA A 155 -11.11 4.38 17.14
N LYS A 156 -9.97 3.93 16.63
CA LYS A 156 -9.31 2.65 16.93
C LYS A 156 -7.81 2.86 16.86
N ALA A 157 -7.13 2.70 17.99
CA ALA A 157 -5.67 2.74 18.03
C ALA A 157 -5.09 1.62 17.15
N PRO A 158 -3.91 1.83 16.54
CA PRO A 158 -3.27 0.82 15.71
C PRO A 158 -3.10 -0.53 16.43
N ALA A 159 -3.56 -1.58 15.79
CA ALA A 159 -3.42 -2.95 16.26
C ALA A 159 -2.89 -3.82 15.12
N TYR A 160 -1.82 -4.56 15.41
CA TYR A 160 -1.19 -5.49 14.48
C TYR A 160 -1.34 -6.92 14.99
N ASP A 161 -1.72 -7.83 14.09
CA ASP A 161 -1.71 -9.26 14.32
C ASP A 161 -0.61 -9.90 13.46
N ALA A 162 0.44 -10.37 14.13
CA ALA A 162 1.59 -11.02 13.50
C ALA A 162 1.28 -12.41 12.94
N ALA A 163 0.21 -13.08 13.40
CA ALA A 163 -0.16 -14.40 12.88
C ALA A 163 -0.80 -14.29 11.48
N THR A 164 -1.54 -13.21 11.24
CA THR A 164 -2.23 -12.95 9.98
C THR A 164 -1.56 -11.86 9.14
N HIS A 165 -0.54 -11.20 9.68
CA HIS A 165 0.12 -10.01 9.14
C HIS A 165 -0.87 -8.89 8.78
N ARG A 166 -1.83 -8.66 9.67
CA ARG A 166 -2.91 -7.68 9.49
C ARG A 166 -2.73 -6.50 10.42
N LEU A 167 -2.92 -5.31 9.88
CA LEU A 167 -2.90 -4.06 10.61
C LEU A 167 -4.25 -3.36 10.47
N VAL A 168 -4.76 -2.82 11.58
CA VAL A 168 -5.99 -2.03 11.59
C VAL A 168 -5.87 -0.80 12.47
N TRP A 169 -6.37 0.34 12.00
CA TRP A 169 -6.43 1.58 12.76
C TRP A 169 -7.51 2.51 12.22
N SER A 170 -7.93 3.48 13.03
CA SER A 170 -8.86 4.51 12.58
C SER A 170 -8.65 5.80 13.35
N ALA A 171 -8.31 6.87 12.62
CA ALA A 171 -8.19 8.22 13.15
C ALA A 171 -9.51 8.98 13.01
N ILE A 172 -9.80 9.84 13.98
CA ILE A 172 -10.92 10.78 13.94
C ILE A 172 -10.45 12.04 13.23
N ILE A 173 -11.15 12.40 12.17
CA ILE A 173 -10.90 13.59 11.34
C ILE A 173 -12.01 14.59 11.61
N ARG A 174 -11.65 15.84 11.85
CA ARG A 174 -12.58 16.94 12.10
C ARG A 174 -12.22 18.14 11.24
N ASP A 175 -13.20 18.96 10.90
CA ASP A 175 -12.93 20.30 10.36
C ASP A 175 -12.20 21.15 11.40
N LYS A 176 -11.11 21.81 10.97
CA LYS A 176 -10.22 22.51 11.89
C LYS A 176 -10.99 23.62 12.64
N GLY A 177 -11.02 23.53 13.97
CA GLY A 177 -11.69 24.50 14.85
C GLY A 177 -13.18 24.24 15.07
N ALA A 178 -13.75 23.17 14.50
CA ALA A 178 -15.11 22.75 14.80
C ALA A 178 -15.20 22.12 16.21
N ALA A 179 -16.38 22.22 16.83
CA ALA A 179 -16.65 21.52 18.09
C ALA A 179 -16.78 20.00 17.86
N PRO A 180 -16.46 19.16 18.85
CA PRO A 180 -16.69 17.72 18.75
C PRO A 180 -18.14 17.36 18.41
N ASN A 181 -18.33 16.60 17.34
CA ASN A 181 -19.63 16.10 16.93
C ASN A 181 -19.46 14.78 16.18
N ALA A 182 -19.82 13.66 16.81
CA ALA A 182 -19.65 12.33 16.23
C ALA A 182 -20.45 12.12 14.92
N GLU A 183 -21.53 12.86 14.72
CA GLU A 183 -22.33 12.81 13.48
C GLU A 183 -21.61 13.50 12.31
N ASN A 184 -20.70 14.44 12.60
CA ASN A 184 -19.97 15.21 11.58
C ASN A 184 -18.49 14.81 11.47
N ASP A 185 -17.91 14.29 12.54
CA ASP A 185 -16.53 13.83 12.58
C ASP A 185 -16.38 12.62 11.66
N GLY A 186 -15.45 12.73 10.70
CA GLY A 186 -15.16 11.65 9.78
C GLY A 186 -14.20 10.63 10.40
N VAL A 187 -14.29 9.41 9.92
CA VAL A 187 -13.29 8.38 10.20
C VAL A 187 -12.90 7.66 8.93
N ASN A 188 -11.62 7.31 8.85
CA ASN A 188 -11.12 6.33 7.90
C ASN A 188 -10.76 5.08 8.71
N TYR A 189 -11.58 4.02 8.61
CA TYR A 189 -11.26 2.71 9.16
C TYR A 189 -10.37 1.98 8.17
N ARG A 190 -9.07 1.96 8.46
CA ARG A 190 -8.04 1.41 7.60
C ARG A 190 -7.71 0.01 8.07
N THR A 191 -7.83 -0.94 7.15
CA THR A 191 -7.38 -2.31 7.34
C THR A 191 -6.35 -2.62 6.26
N LEU A 192 -5.33 -3.38 6.63
CA LEU A 192 -4.18 -3.66 5.79
C LEU A 192 -3.74 -5.10 6.02
N VAL A 193 -3.31 -5.77 4.96
CA VAL A 193 -2.67 -7.09 5.03
C VAL A 193 -1.38 -7.08 4.23
N LEU A 194 -0.29 -7.56 4.86
CA LEU A 194 1.01 -7.65 4.21
C LEU A 194 1.06 -8.87 3.28
N GLY A 195 1.64 -8.67 2.11
CA GLY A 195 2.02 -9.70 1.15
C GLY A 195 3.53 -9.76 0.96
N ARG A 196 3.98 -10.66 0.09
CA ARG A 196 5.39 -10.81 -0.26
C ARG A 196 5.96 -9.54 -0.91
N ASP A 197 5.21 -8.99 -1.85
CA ASP A 197 5.68 -7.92 -2.75
C ASP A 197 5.13 -6.54 -2.37
N GLY A 198 4.46 -6.43 -1.23
CA GLY A 198 3.80 -5.19 -0.83
C GLY A 198 2.69 -5.39 0.19
N TYR A 199 1.66 -4.54 0.12
CA TYR A 199 0.48 -4.69 0.96
C TYR A 199 -0.79 -4.29 0.23
N LEU A 200 -1.89 -4.93 0.64
CA LEU A 200 -3.23 -4.52 0.27
C LEU A 200 -3.83 -3.69 1.40
N SER A 201 -4.49 -2.59 1.06
CA SER A 201 -5.24 -1.77 2.02
C SER A 201 -6.70 -1.61 1.61
N LEU A 202 -7.58 -1.64 2.61
CA LEU A 202 -8.97 -1.24 2.51
C LEU A 202 -9.19 -0.04 3.42
N THR A 203 -9.60 1.08 2.86
CA THR A 203 -9.94 2.28 3.62
C THR A 203 -11.44 2.49 3.54
N MET A 204 -12.15 2.13 4.61
CA MET A 204 -13.57 2.40 4.74
C MET A 204 -13.79 3.78 5.32
N ALA A 205 -14.57 4.60 4.62
CA ALA A 205 -14.94 5.94 5.05
C ALA A 205 -16.37 5.96 5.60
N SER A 206 -16.56 6.62 6.74
CA SER A 206 -17.85 6.83 7.38
C SER A 206 -17.78 7.97 8.41
N THR A 207 -18.89 8.25 9.10
CA THR A 207 -18.92 9.13 10.28
C THR A 207 -18.43 8.37 11.52
N LEU A 208 -17.99 9.10 12.54
CA LEU A 208 -17.60 8.51 13.82
C LEU A 208 -18.79 7.82 14.50
N ALA A 209 -20.00 8.38 14.39
CA ALA A 209 -21.24 7.82 14.92
C ALA A 209 -21.60 6.48 14.26
N ASP A 210 -21.41 6.34 12.95
CA ASP A 210 -21.77 5.13 12.20
C ASP A 210 -20.68 4.06 12.19
N LEU A 211 -19.44 4.40 12.53
CA LEU A 211 -18.32 3.46 12.54
C LEU A 211 -18.63 2.12 13.26
N PRO A 212 -19.29 2.07 14.43
CA PRO A 212 -19.66 0.80 15.07
C PRO A 212 -20.55 -0.10 14.21
N LYS A 213 -21.37 0.47 13.31
CA LYS A 213 -22.27 -0.28 12.41
C LYS A 213 -21.49 -1.02 11.32
N TYR A 214 -20.41 -0.43 10.82
CA TYR A 214 -19.72 -0.91 9.61
C TYR A 214 -18.38 -1.60 9.84
N LYS A 215 -17.84 -1.57 11.08
CA LYS A 215 -16.59 -2.28 11.44
C LYS A 215 -16.59 -3.75 11.01
N ALA A 216 -17.69 -4.45 11.25
CA ALA A 216 -17.81 -5.86 10.87
C ALA A 216 -17.71 -6.06 9.35
N SER A 217 -18.30 -5.16 8.55
CA SER A 217 -18.18 -5.19 7.09
C SER A 217 -16.74 -4.95 6.63
N ALA A 218 -16.01 -4.03 7.26
CA ALA A 218 -14.59 -3.79 6.95
C ALA A 218 -13.71 -5.01 7.27
N ASP A 219 -13.89 -5.59 8.45
CA ASP A 219 -13.14 -6.77 8.89
C ASP A 219 -13.48 -7.99 8.01
N ASP A 220 -14.74 -8.13 7.57
CA ASP A 220 -15.20 -9.16 6.66
C ASP A 220 -14.56 -9.03 5.26
N LEU A 221 -14.54 -7.82 4.68
CA LEU A 221 -13.87 -7.56 3.40
C LEU A 221 -12.39 -7.97 3.43
N LEU A 222 -11.66 -7.62 4.50
CA LEU A 222 -10.27 -8.03 4.65
C LEU A 222 -10.14 -9.57 4.80
N SER A 223 -11.07 -10.21 5.49
CA SER A 223 -11.09 -11.68 5.63
C SER A 223 -11.31 -12.42 4.31
N ASN A 224 -11.98 -11.77 3.35
CA ASN A 224 -12.30 -12.34 2.04
C ASN A 224 -11.15 -12.21 1.02
N ILE A 225 -9.98 -11.74 1.46
CA ILE A 225 -8.80 -11.56 0.62
C ILE A 225 -7.85 -12.73 0.82
N SER A 226 -7.46 -13.33 -0.29
CA SER A 226 -6.46 -14.38 -0.35
C SER A 226 -5.36 -14.00 -1.32
N PHE A 227 -4.12 -13.96 -0.86
CA PHE A 227 -2.97 -13.81 -1.76
C PHE A 227 -2.85 -15.02 -2.69
N ASN A 228 -2.45 -14.75 -3.92
CA ASN A 228 -2.11 -15.78 -4.90
C ASN A 228 -0.92 -16.62 -4.41
N ASP A 229 -0.75 -17.80 -4.98
CA ASP A 229 0.36 -18.67 -4.61
C ASP A 229 1.71 -17.99 -4.87
N GLY A 230 2.59 -18.02 -3.86
CA GLY A 230 3.88 -17.36 -3.91
C GLY A 230 3.84 -15.86 -3.61
N LYS A 231 2.67 -15.28 -3.33
CA LYS A 231 2.47 -13.86 -2.99
C LYS A 231 2.18 -13.62 -1.51
N ARG A 232 2.06 -14.67 -0.68
CA ARG A 232 1.80 -14.51 0.76
C ARG A 232 3.05 -13.95 1.44
N TYR A 233 2.85 -13.21 2.52
CA TYR A 233 3.95 -12.70 3.34
C TYR A 233 4.96 -13.78 3.75
N ALA A 234 4.46 -14.98 4.10
CA ALA A 234 5.27 -16.13 4.47
C ALA A 234 6.09 -16.74 3.31
N ASP A 235 5.74 -16.41 2.05
CA ASP A 235 6.48 -16.87 0.87
C ASP A 235 7.73 -16.00 0.58
N PHE A 236 8.05 -15.04 1.45
CA PHE A 236 9.22 -14.17 1.33
C PHE A 236 10.55 -14.95 1.26
N ASN A 237 11.38 -14.55 0.30
CA ASN A 237 12.72 -15.04 0.10
C ASN A 237 13.74 -13.91 0.27
N LYS A 238 14.43 -13.92 1.41
CA LYS A 238 15.48 -12.97 1.77
C LYS A 238 16.65 -12.85 0.77
N SER A 239 16.84 -13.81 -0.13
CA SER A 239 17.93 -13.77 -1.13
C SER A 239 17.53 -13.13 -2.45
N THR A 240 16.23 -13.03 -2.74
CA THR A 240 15.73 -12.57 -4.04
C THR A 240 14.79 -11.38 -3.94
N ASP A 241 14.09 -11.26 -2.82
CA ASP A 241 12.97 -10.33 -2.71
C ASP A 241 13.44 -8.97 -2.21
N HIS A 242 12.82 -7.93 -2.75
CA HIS A 242 13.04 -6.56 -2.32
C HIS A 242 12.40 -6.33 -0.94
N VAL A 243 13.18 -5.81 0.00
CA VAL A 243 12.69 -5.38 1.31
C VAL A 243 12.38 -3.89 1.25
N ALA A 244 11.18 -3.50 1.65
CA ALA A 244 10.78 -2.10 1.71
C ALA A 244 11.72 -1.30 2.63
N GLU A 245 11.96 -0.04 2.29
CA GLU A 245 12.84 0.85 3.06
C GLU A 245 12.23 1.31 4.40
N TYR A 246 11.00 0.88 4.70
CA TYR A 246 10.23 1.27 5.87
C TYR A 246 9.49 0.07 6.51
N GLY A 247 9.12 0.23 7.78
CA GLY A 247 8.34 -0.75 8.56
C GLY A 247 6.86 -0.37 8.72
N LEU A 248 6.12 -1.11 9.55
CA LEU A 248 4.68 -0.92 9.75
C LEU A 248 4.31 0.47 10.30
N ALA A 249 5.13 1.06 11.16
CA ALA A 249 4.86 2.38 11.73
C ALA A 249 4.72 3.46 10.64
N ALA A 250 5.51 3.35 9.57
CA ALA A 250 5.47 4.28 8.44
C ALA A 250 4.15 4.19 7.65
N LEU A 251 3.51 3.02 7.62
CA LEU A 251 2.22 2.82 6.95
C LEU A 251 1.08 3.59 7.62
N ILE A 252 1.19 3.80 8.93
CA ILE A 252 0.17 4.52 9.71
C ILE A 252 0.29 6.01 9.49
N VAL A 253 1.52 6.55 9.50
CA VAL A 253 1.78 7.99 9.46
C VAL A 253 1.97 8.55 8.05
N GLY A 254 2.19 7.67 7.06
CA GLY A 254 2.48 8.02 5.68
C GLY A 254 3.98 8.15 5.39
N VAL A 255 4.42 7.61 4.25
CA VAL A 255 5.83 7.55 3.82
C VAL A 255 6.39 8.93 3.39
N GLY A 256 5.52 9.93 3.21
CA GLY A 256 5.88 11.28 2.74
C GLY A 256 6.16 12.32 3.83
N ALA A 257 5.98 12.01 5.12
CA ALA A 257 6.15 12.99 6.19
C ALA A 257 7.63 13.38 6.38
N LYS A 258 8.04 14.55 5.89
CA LYS A 258 9.43 15.04 5.86
C LYS A 258 9.91 15.58 7.22
N LYS A 259 9.61 14.91 8.33
CA LYS A 259 10.06 15.36 9.67
C LYS A 259 11.21 14.54 10.22
N LEU A 260 12.12 15.26 10.88
CA LEU A 260 13.23 14.73 11.69
C LEU A 260 12.77 13.67 12.71
N GLY A 261 11.52 13.70 13.18
CA GLY A 261 10.96 12.70 14.09
C GLY A 261 10.71 11.33 13.46
N LEU A 262 10.14 11.30 12.23
CA LEU A 262 9.98 10.05 11.47
C LEU A 262 11.35 9.56 10.97
N LEU A 263 12.23 10.47 10.55
CA LEU A 263 13.62 10.12 10.20
C LEU A 263 14.44 9.67 11.43
N ALA A 264 14.16 10.17 12.63
CA ALA A 264 14.77 9.68 13.87
C ALA A 264 14.20 8.32 14.26
N LEU A 265 12.91 8.07 14.03
CA LEU A 265 12.30 6.75 14.21
C LEU A 265 12.92 5.74 13.23
N ILE A 266 12.87 6.03 11.93
CA ILE A 266 13.50 5.25 10.84
C ILE A 266 15.00 5.10 11.08
N GLY A 267 15.69 6.16 11.50
CA GLY A 267 17.14 6.18 11.78
C GLY A 267 17.53 5.37 13.00
N ALA A 268 16.76 5.44 14.10
CA ALA A 268 16.95 4.60 15.27
C ALA A 268 16.74 3.11 14.93
N PHE A 269 15.78 2.80 14.06
CA PHE A 269 15.58 1.45 13.53
C PHE A 269 16.73 1.03 12.59
N ALA A 270 17.14 1.87 11.65
CA ALA A 270 18.27 1.60 10.77
C ALA A 270 19.56 1.33 11.55
N VAL A 271 19.82 2.05 12.65
CA VAL A 271 20.94 1.80 13.57
C VAL A 271 20.81 0.45 14.29
N LYS A 272 19.60 0.05 14.71
CA LYS A 272 19.33 -1.25 15.33
C LYS A 272 19.66 -2.43 14.40
N PHE A 273 19.53 -2.24 13.09
CA PHE A 273 19.81 -3.26 12.05
C PHE A 273 21.10 -3.03 11.26
N PHE A 274 21.79 -1.91 11.47
CA PHE A 274 23.10 -1.62 10.89
C PHE A 274 24.12 -2.73 11.17
N LYS A 275 24.03 -3.43 12.32
CA LYS A 275 24.90 -4.57 12.64
C LYS A 275 24.74 -5.73 11.65
N ILE A 276 23.54 -5.97 11.11
CA ILE A 276 23.29 -7.04 10.12
C ILE A 276 23.82 -6.60 8.75
N GLY A 277 23.55 -5.36 8.34
CA GLY A 277 24.09 -4.78 7.11
C GLY A 277 25.63 -4.66 7.11
N ALA A 278 26.24 -4.33 8.24
CA ALA A 278 27.68 -4.25 8.41
C ALA A 278 28.36 -5.62 8.30
N VAL A 279 27.75 -6.69 8.83
CA VAL A 279 28.27 -8.06 8.65
C VAL A 279 28.16 -8.51 7.19
N ALA A 280 27.07 -8.18 6.50
CA ALA A 280 26.93 -8.46 5.06
C ALA A 280 27.93 -7.66 4.20
N LEU A 281 28.18 -6.39 4.52
CA LEU A 281 29.19 -5.55 3.85
C LEU A 281 30.62 -6.03 4.11
N LEU A 282 30.95 -6.47 5.33
CA LEU A 282 32.26 -7.03 5.67
C LEU A 282 32.48 -8.38 4.96
N ALA A 283 31.46 -9.24 4.90
CA ALA A 283 31.52 -10.50 4.18
C ALA A 283 31.60 -10.31 2.65
N GLY A 284 30.83 -9.38 2.08
CA GLY A 284 30.85 -9.02 0.67
C GLY A 284 32.15 -8.33 0.24
N GLY A 285 32.69 -7.44 1.07
CA GLY A 285 33.98 -6.78 0.85
C GLY A 285 35.17 -7.75 0.91
N ALA A 286 35.13 -8.74 1.79
CA ALA A 286 36.12 -9.81 1.85
C ALA A 286 36.07 -10.72 0.61
N ALA A 287 34.86 -11.02 0.10
CA ALA A 287 34.67 -11.81 -1.12
C ALA A 287 35.15 -11.06 -2.38
N LEU A 288 34.83 -9.75 -2.52
CA LEU A 288 35.31 -8.92 -3.63
C LEU A 288 36.84 -8.80 -3.63
N LYS A 289 37.46 -8.58 -2.45
CA LYS A 289 38.93 -8.49 -2.32
C LYS A 289 39.62 -9.81 -2.69
N ARG A 290 38.98 -10.95 -2.44
CA ARG A 290 39.51 -12.29 -2.77
C ARG A 290 39.39 -12.61 -4.27
N PHE A 291 38.37 -12.09 -4.96
CA PHE A 291 38.22 -12.24 -6.40
C PHE A 291 39.10 -11.28 -7.21
N PHE A 292 39.32 -10.04 -6.75
CA PHE A 292 40.16 -9.06 -7.46
C PHE A 292 41.62 -9.00 -6.99
N GLY A 293 41.97 -9.61 -5.86
CA GLY A 293 43.34 -9.61 -5.31
C GLY A 293 44.24 -10.75 -5.81
N ARG A 294 43.76 -11.63 -6.68
CA ARG A 294 44.52 -12.77 -7.17
C ARG A 294 45.49 -12.32 -8.26
N LYS A 295 46.73 -11.99 -7.88
CA LYS A 295 47.81 -11.67 -8.83
C LYS A 295 48.00 -12.83 -9.82
N PRO A 296 48.15 -12.56 -11.13
CA PRO A 296 48.43 -13.60 -12.11
C PRO A 296 49.76 -14.30 -11.74
N LYS A 297 49.71 -15.62 -11.66
CA LYS A 297 50.90 -16.47 -11.52
C LYS A 297 51.76 -16.23 -12.77
N ALA A 298 53.01 -15.80 -12.57
CA ALA A 298 53.95 -15.58 -13.65
C ALA A 298 54.01 -16.83 -14.56
N ALA A 299 53.84 -16.60 -15.86
CA ALA A 299 53.96 -17.64 -16.87
C ALA A 299 55.39 -18.20 -16.85
N ALA A 300 55.52 -19.51 -16.80
CA ALA A 300 56.80 -20.17 -16.98
C ALA A 300 57.28 -19.98 -18.43
N VAL A 301 58.52 -19.56 -18.60
CA VAL A 301 59.18 -19.41 -19.90
C VAL A 301 59.32 -20.81 -20.54
N PRO A 302 58.94 -21.01 -21.81
CA PRO A 302 59.18 -22.27 -22.50
C PRO A 302 60.68 -22.48 -22.74
N ALA A 303 61.20 -23.65 -22.38
CA ALA A 303 62.51 -24.09 -22.79
C ALA A 303 62.52 -24.36 -24.31
N VAL A 304 63.52 -23.80 -25.00
CA VAL A 304 63.81 -24.07 -26.41
C VAL A 304 64.29 -25.51 -26.53
N ALA A 305 63.54 -26.33 -27.28
CA ALA A 305 63.98 -27.66 -27.68
C ALA A 305 64.75 -27.55 -28.99
N ASP A 306 65.99 -28.02 -28.95
CA ASP A 306 66.93 -28.15 -30.05
C ASP A 306 66.41 -29.14 -31.11
N ALA A 307 66.58 -28.79 -32.37
CA ALA A 307 66.11 -29.56 -33.51
C ALA A 307 67.30 -30.23 -34.21
N SER A 308 67.55 -31.51 -33.91
CA SER A 308 68.27 -32.41 -34.83
C SER A 308 68.16 -33.87 -34.40
N ASN A 309 67.32 -34.61 -35.14
CA ASN A 309 67.30 -36.06 -35.39
C ASN A 309 65.88 -36.60 -35.22
N VAL A 310 65.25 -36.99 -36.33
CA VAL A 310 64.93 -38.41 -36.59
C VAL A 310 64.69 -38.54 -38.09
N SER A 311 65.52 -39.39 -38.69
CA SER A 311 65.33 -40.01 -39.99
C SER A 311 64.26 -41.10 -39.94
N ASP A 312 63.46 -41.11 -41.00
CA ASP A 312 63.01 -42.30 -41.73
C ASP A 312 61.72 -43.06 -41.36
N ALA A 313 61.14 -43.58 -42.44
CA ALA A 313 60.16 -44.66 -42.57
C ALA A 313 58.66 -44.37 -42.39
N SER A 314 58.06 -43.99 -43.53
CA SER A 314 57.03 -44.74 -44.29
C SER A 314 55.75 -45.26 -43.61
N GLY A 315 54.64 -45.06 -44.33
CA GLY A 315 53.65 -46.14 -44.51
C GLY A 315 52.18 -45.78 -44.28
N ALA A 316 51.42 -45.83 -45.37
CA ALA A 316 49.99 -46.16 -45.50
C ALA A 316 48.96 -45.16 -44.89
N GLU A 317 48.28 -44.35 -45.68
CA GLU A 317 47.18 -44.72 -46.61
C GLU A 317 45.89 -45.12 -45.87
N ARG A 318 44.87 -44.23 -45.96
CA ARG A 318 43.46 -44.64 -46.02
C ARG A 318 42.64 -43.55 -46.70
N LYS A 319 42.05 -43.94 -47.83
CA LYS A 319 40.96 -43.26 -48.52
C LYS A 319 39.64 -43.48 -47.77
N GLU A 320 38.80 -42.45 -47.91
CA GLU A 320 37.33 -42.38 -47.77
C GLU A 320 36.72 -42.54 -46.38
#